data_AF-A0A3E2TTK5-F1
#
_entry.id   AF-A0A3E2TTK5-F1
#
_cell.length_a   1.000
_cell.length_b   1.000
_cell.length_c   1.000
_cell.angle_alpha   90.00
_cell.angle_beta   90.00
_cell.angle_gamma   90.00
#
_symmetry.space_group_name_H-M   'P 1'
#
loop_
_entity.id
_entity.type
_entity.pdbx_description
1 polymer ?
#
loop_
_entity_poly.entity_id
_entity_poly.type
_entity_poly.pdbx_seq_one_letter_code
_entity_poly.pdbx_strand_id
1 'polypeptide(L)'
;MAKSLVSVPKKKEREDYISSMIKGEMVRYHKSPEQIAVKAQFSTKTLTTKLGEPGRFTIEELYAILDALEIRVAFIRKPQPL
;
A
#
# COMPACT_ATOMS: atom_id res chain seq x y z
N MET A 1 27.27 -8.82 19.01
CA MET A 1 25.89 -9.23 18.65
C MET A 1 25.28 -8.13 17.79
N ALA A 2 25.11 -8.38 16.50
CA ALA A 2 24.50 -7.40 15.59
C ALA A 2 23.01 -7.27 15.95
N LYS A 3 22.62 -6.16 16.57
CA LYS A 3 21.21 -5.81 16.75
C LYS A 3 20.63 -5.57 15.35
N SER A 4 19.65 -6.37 14.95
CA SER A 4 18.83 -6.08 13.78
C SER A 4 18.24 -4.67 13.94
N LEU A 5 18.71 -3.73 13.13
CA LEU A 5 18.27 -2.32 13.12
C LEU A 5 16.88 -2.12 12.49
N VAL A 6 16.21 -3.20 12.09
CA VAL A 6 14.86 -3.13 11.56
C VAL A 6 13.90 -3.44 12.70
N SER A 7 13.49 -2.40 13.43
CA SER A 7 12.32 -2.50 14.30
C SER A 7 11.13 -2.83 13.40
N VAL A 8 10.59 -4.05 13.52
CA VAL A 8 9.34 -4.40 12.84
C VAL A 8 8.30 -3.37 13.29
N PRO A 9 7.72 -2.55 12.37
CA PRO A 9 6.75 -1.54 12.76
C PRO A 9 5.62 -2.20 13.55
N LYS A 10 5.21 -1.58 14.65
CA LYS A 10 4.03 -2.05 15.37
C LYS A 10 2.86 -2.06 14.39
N LYS A 11 1.93 -3.02 14.52
CA LYS A 11 0.82 -3.23 13.56
C LYS A 11 0.19 -1.90 13.10
N LYS A 12 -0.09 -1.00 14.04
CA LYS A 12 -0.65 0.33 13.79
C LYS A 12 0.23 1.23 12.92
N GLU A 13 1.53 1.31 13.20
CA GLU A 13 2.48 2.11 12.39
C GLU A 13 2.52 1.61 10.94
N ARG A 14 2.41 0.29 10.75
CA ARG A 14 2.35 -0.33 9.42
C ARG A 14 1.06 0.03 8.67
N GLU A 15 -0.07 0.02 9.36
CA GLU A 15 -1.37 0.41 8.80
C GLU A 15 -1.39 1.91 8.45
N ASP A 16 -0.90 2.76 9.35
CA ASP A 16 -0.78 4.20 9.14
C ASP A 16 0.11 4.52 7.93
N TYR A 17 1.23 3.79 7.77
CA TYR A 17 2.10 3.90 6.61
C TYR A 17 1.38 3.55 5.31
N ILE A 18 0.66 2.43 5.25
CA ILE A 18 -0.09 2.00 4.06
C ILE A 18 -1.16 3.04 3.68
N SER A 19 -1.97 3.49 4.66
CA SER A 19 -3.01 4.50 4.40
C SER A 19 -2.41 5.80 3.88
N SER A 20 -1.34 6.27 4.53
CA SER A 20 -0.68 7.53 4.17
C SER A 20 -0.01 7.48 2.82
N MET A 21 0.62 6.35 2.46
CA MET A 21 1.21 6.13 1.14
C MET A 21 0.13 6.20 0.05
N ILE A 22 -0.96 5.43 0.19
CA ILE A 22 -2.02 5.41 -0.82
C ILE A 22 -2.65 6.79 -0.98
N LYS A 23 -3.03 7.44 0.13
CA LYS A 23 -3.65 8.79 0.10
C LYS A 23 -2.68 9.85 -0.43
N GLY A 24 -1.40 9.77 -0.04
CA GLY A 24 -0.38 10.71 -0.50
C GLY A 24 -0.17 10.65 -2.01
N GLU A 25 -0.12 9.44 -2.58
CA GLU A 25 0.02 9.25 -4.02
C GLU A 25 -1.24 9.64 -4.78
N MET A 26 -2.43 9.39 -4.22
CA MET A 26 -3.69 9.92 -4.78
C MET A 26 -3.67 11.45 -4.88
N VAL A 27 -3.25 12.13 -3.82
CA VAL A 27 -3.14 13.60 -3.81
C VAL A 27 -2.08 14.07 -4.82
N ARG A 28 -0.90 13.42 -4.83
CA ARG A 28 0.21 13.77 -5.73
C ARG A 28 -0.18 13.72 -7.21
N TYR A 29 -0.97 12.73 -7.61
CA TYR A 29 -1.38 12.54 -9.00
C TYR A 29 -2.81 13.01 -9.28
N HIS A 30 -3.43 13.75 -8.35
CA HIS A 30 -4.80 14.25 -8.47
C HIS A 30 -5.84 13.15 -8.81
N LYS A 31 -5.65 11.94 -8.26
CA LYS A 31 -6.54 10.80 -8.49
C LYS A 31 -7.62 10.74 -7.40
N SER A 32 -8.88 10.71 -7.82
CA SER A 32 -10.01 10.57 -6.89
C SER A 32 -10.18 9.12 -6.42
N PRO A 33 -10.81 8.87 -5.25
CA PRO A 33 -11.13 7.52 -4.79
C PRO A 33 -11.89 6.70 -5.84
N GLU A 34 -12.80 7.32 -6.58
CA GLU A 34 -13.59 6.67 -7.63
C GLU A 34 -12.71 6.19 -8.78
N GLN A 35 -11.77 7.02 -9.23
CA GLN A 35 -10.85 6.66 -10.31
C GLN A 35 -9.96 5.49 -9.92
N ILE A 36 -9.46 5.48 -8.68
CA ILE A 36 -8.66 4.36 -8.14
C ILE A 36 -9.52 3.11 -8.01
N ALA A 37 -10.72 3.23 -7.44
CA ALA A 37 -11.61 2.09 -7.23
C ALA A 37 -11.95 1.41 -8.55
N VAL A 38 -12.29 2.17 -9.60
CA VAL A 38 -12.58 1.61 -10.93
C VAL A 38 -11.38 0.84 -11.49
N LYS A 39 -10.18 1.44 -11.49
CA LYS A 39 -8.97 0.78 -12.00
C LYS A 39 -8.58 -0.45 -11.20
N ALA A 40 -8.69 -0.37 -9.88
CA ALA A 40 -8.35 -1.47 -8.96
C ALA A 40 -9.49 -2.50 -8.82
N GLN A 41 -10.60 -2.35 -9.54
CA GLN A 41 -11.76 -3.25 -9.53
C GLN A 41 -12.47 -3.36 -8.15
N PHE A 42 -12.57 -2.22 -7.45
CA PHE A 42 -13.33 -2.07 -6.21
C PHE A 42 -14.59 -1.25 -6.42
N SER A 43 -15.53 -1.40 -5.48
CA SER A 43 -16.48 -0.33 -5.22
C SER A 43 -15.77 0.82 -4.48
N THR A 44 -16.11 2.07 -4.80
CA THR A 44 -15.58 3.25 -4.10
C THR A 44 -15.80 3.15 -2.58
N LYS A 45 -16.97 2.64 -2.16
CA LYS A 45 -17.29 2.42 -0.74
C LYS A 45 -16.34 1.42 -0.08
N THR A 46 -16.01 0.32 -0.75
CA THR A 46 -15.06 -0.67 -0.23
C THR A 46 -13.68 -0.05 -0.09
N LEU A 47 -13.22 0.69 -1.09
CA LEU A 47 -11.92 1.37 -1.05
C LEU A 47 -11.84 2.36 0.12
N THR A 48 -12.82 3.26 0.26
CA THR A 48 -12.82 4.26 1.34
C THR A 48 -12.90 3.63 2.73
N THR A 49 -13.70 2.57 2.89
CA THR A 49 -13.78 1.81 4.14
C THR A 49 -12.43 1.19 4.50
N LYS A 50 -11.80 0.48 3.54
CA LYS A 50 -10.49 -0.16 3.77
C LYS A 50 -9.35 0.85 3.91
N LEU A 51 -9.44 2.05 3.33
CA LEU A 51 -8.49 3.13 3.59
C LEU A 51 -8.54 3.66 5.03
N GLY A 52 -9.69 3.53 5.71
CA GLY A 52 -9.84 3.78 7.14
C GLY A 52 -9.33 2.65 8.02
N GLU A 53 -9.30 1.42 7.49
CA GLU A 53 -8.78 0.22 8.17
C GLU A 53 -7.86 -0.61 7.25
N PRO A 54 -6.62 -0.16 7.01
CA PRO A 54 -5.74 -0.74 5.99
C PRO A 54 -5.37 -2.21 6.21
N GLY A 55 -5.48 -2.69 7.46
CA GLY A 55 -5.28 -4.10 7.80
C GLY A 55 -6.29 -5.05 7.16
N ARG A 56 -7.38 -4.53 6.56
CA ARG A 56 -8.39 -5.32 5.82
C ARG A 56 -8.05 -5.55 4.35
N PHE A 57 -6.99 -4.91 3.84
CA PHE A 57 -6.54 -5.18 2.48
C PHE A 57 -5.84 -6.54 2.41
N THR A 58 -6.20 -7.35 1.41
CA THR A 58 -5.35 -8.48 1.03
C THR A 58 -4.14 -7.98 0.26
N ILE A 59 -3.16 -8.84 0.04
CA ILE A 59 -1.96 -8.44 -0.70
C ILE A 59 -2.26 -8.17 -2.18
N GLU A 60 -3.16 -8.95 -2.78
CA GLU A 60 -3.62 -8.78 -4.17
C GLU A 60 -4.33 -7.43 -4.34
N GLU A 61 -5.16 -7.07 -3.37
CA GLU A 61 -5.85 -5.79 -3.33
C GLU A 61 -4.89 -4.60 -3.23
N LEU A 62 -3.83 -4.72 -2.41
CA LEU A 62 -2.78 -3.71 -2.36
C LEU A 62 -2.06 -3.59 -3.70
N TYR A 63 -1.71 -4.70 -4.36
CA TYR A 63 -1.08 -4.63 -5.69
C TYR A 63 -1.99 -3.97 -6.73
N ALA A 64 -3.28 -4.28 -6.75
CA ALA A 64 -4.23 -3.64 -7.66
C ALA A 64 -4.33 -2.12 -7.43
N ILE A 65 -4.30 -1.67 -6.17
CA ILE A 65 -4.29 -0.24 -5.84
C ILE A 65 -2.98 0.42 -6.26
N LEU A 66 -1.84 -0.22 -6.01
CA LEU A 66 -0.52 0.29 -6.42
C LEU A 66 -0.43 0.42 -7.94
N ASP A 67 -0.95 -0.56 -8.69
CA ASP A 67 -1.04 -0.52 -10.15
C ASP A 67 -1.97 0.61 -10.63
N ALA A 68 -3.15 0.76 -10.02
CA ALA A 68 -4.06 1.87 -10.31
C ALA A 68 -3.44 3.26 -10.04
N LEU A 69 -2.54 3.33 -9.05
CA LEU A 69 -1.74 4.50 -8.72
C LEU A 69 -0.50 4.68 -9.60
N GLU A 70 -0.19 3.72 -10.47
CA GLU A 70 1.02 3.68 -11.31
C GLU A 70 2.33 3.61 -10.50
N ILE A 71 2.26 3.02 -9.30
CA ILE A 71 3.40 2.78 -8.43
C ILE A 71 4.08 1.47 -8.83
N ARG A 72 5.36 1.55 -9.19
CA ARG A 72 6.17 0.37 -9.51
C ARG A 72 6.73 -0.26 -8.25
N VAL A 73 6.39 -1.52 -8.00
CA VAL A 73 7.00 -2.31 -6.92
C VAL A 73 8.23 -3.03 -7.45
N ALA A 74 9.40 -2.75 -6.87
CA ALA A 74 10.65 -3.44 -7.19
C ALA A 74 11.02 -4.41 -6.07
N PHE A 75 11.15 -5.70 -6.41
CA PHE A 75 11.66 -6.71 -5.48
C PHE A 75 13.18 -6.78 -5.57
N ILE A 76 13.87 -6.08 -4.68
CA ILE A 76 15.33 -6.15 -4.57
C ILE A 76 15.67 -7.38 -3.72
N ARG A 77 16.15 -8.44 -4.37
CA ARG A 77 16.67 -9.61 -3.66
C ARG A 77 18.04 -9.27 -3.07
N LYS A 78 18.28 -9.66 -1.82
CA LYS A 78 19.63 -9.61 -1.26
C LYS A 78 20.51 -10.62 -2.03
N PRO A 79 21.75 -10.27 -2.39
CA PRO A 79 22.65 -11.25 -3.00
C PRO A 79 22.81 -12.44 -2.05
N GLN A 80 22.50 -13.64 -2.54
CA GLN A 80 22.90 -14.86 -1.85
C GLN A 80 24.38 -15.12 -2.14
N PRO A 81 25.21 -15.43 -1.15
CA PRO A 81 26.53 -15.98 -1.42
C PRO A 81 26.37 -17.31 -2.17
N LEU A 82 27.15 -17.48 -3.24
CA LEU A 82 27.24 -18.71 -4.04
C LEU A 82 27.78 -19.87 -3.19
#